data_AF-A0A819XHI4-F1
#
_entry.id   AF-A0A819XHI4-F1
#
_cell.length_a   1.000
_cell.length_b   1.000
_cell.length_c   1.000
_cell.angle_alpha   90.00
_cell.angle_beta   90.00
_cell.angle_gamma   90.00
#
_symmetry.space_group_name_H-M   'P 1'
#
loop_
_entity.id
_entity.type
_entity.pdbx_description
1 polymer ?
#
loop_
_entity_poly.entity_id
_entity_poly.type
_entity_poly.pdbx_seq_one_letter_code
_entity_poly.pdbx_strand_id
1 'polypeptide(L)'
;MSIDEPIALSTSISTNDINTCIKVLAEFNSTKAYPLLESNEFDDLRPLIHNLFSMEKRRKKKRLQDERLRKKQVDRNVKKSCLLRSGRQEKLRQLQLEHILIPDGTVQTQTATRAIQSEMSSSAAIPQRLGTSNQCYICKLHYRTLHFFYDRLCLSCGKFNYEKRLQTANLSNRVALVTGTRVKIGYRIALKLLRANCFVIATSRFPMDLLNRLNKEQDFNEWKNRIDVYGVDFRYPQLVEYFAQMLIDKYDKLDFLINNACQTIQRPKEFYQHLVYNERLTNYSNLPNDHQRILGGNLQFYTQLLPSVDRLLYQSLPRFLPMPSADDPNQISTISSTSNTILFDVNQQPLDFRKTNSWMLRLADISTTEISDVLTINTLAPFILNSKLKVLMADKHPEPESKKFIINVSAMEGSFSRKNKTDRHPHTNAAKAALNMMTRTSASDYLTSNIYMVSVDTGWINDEKPLEKAFKSMVYHDFQTPLDEEDAAARVLDPIFHTYNQLAEGTTNIDIPYGCFLKDYQRCDW
;
A
#
# COMPACT_ATOMS: atom_id res chain seq x y z
N MET A 1 -7.52 -51.97 77.86
CA MET A 1 -6.07 -51.93 77.66
C MET A 1 -5.83 -52.21 76.19
N SER A 2 -5.81 -51.21 75.32
CA SER A 2 -4.86 -50.09 75.21
C SER A 2 -3.84 -50.38 74.12
N ILE A 3 -3.93 -49.54 73.10
CA ILE A 3 -2.89 -49.03 72.20
C ILE A 3 -2.84 -49.72 70.84
N ASP A 4 -3.60 -49.10 69.92
CA ASP A 4 -3.20 -48.82 68.55
C ASP A 4 -1.68 -48.62 68.46
N GLU A 5 -0.96 -49.54 67.81
CA GLU A 5 0.34 -49.21 67.24
C GLU A 5 0.08 -48.36 65.99
N PRO A 6 0.48 -47.08 65.98
CA PRO A 6 0.45 -46.32 64.76
C PRO A 6 1.56 -46.90 63.87
N ILE A 7 1.17 -47.57 62.78
CA ILE A 7 2.08 -47.86 61.68
C ILE A 7 2.64 -46.51 61.25
N ALA A 8 3.89 -46.26 61.62
CA ALA A 8 4.63 -45.08 61.21
C ALA A 8 4.80 -45.16 59.68
N LEU A 9 3.88 -44.53 58.94
CA LEU A 9 4.04 -44.23 57.53
C LEU A 9 5.16 -43.18 57.38
N SER A 10 6.40 -43.61 57.54
CA SER A 10 7.57 -42.91 57.02
C SER A 10 7.82 -43.30 55.57
N THR A 11 6.77 -43.34 54.74
CA THR A 11 6.95 -43.59 53.31
C THR A 11 7.27 -42.27 52.63
N SER A 12 8.56 -41.93 52.56
CA SER A 12 9.01 -41.01 51.52
C SER A 12 8.76 -41.71 50.18
N ILE A 13 7.58 -41.48 49.62
CA ILE A 13 7.21 -41.96 48.29
C ILE A 13 8.31 -41.50 47.34
N SER A 14 9.07 -42.45 46.77
CA SER A 14 10.16 -42.10 45.87
C SER A 14 9.63 -41.72 44.49
N THR A 15 10.42 -40.98 43.71
CA THR A 15 10.10 -40.70 42.29
C THR A 15 9.90 -42.00 41.50
N ASN A 16 10.58 -43.09 41.89
CA ASN A 16 10.45 -44.39 41.23
C ASN A 16 9.12 -45.08 41.52
N ASP A 17 8.62 -44.98 42.75
CA ASP A 17 7.32 -45.53 43.15
C ASP A 17 6.19 -44.82 42.40
N ILE A 18 6.25 -43.49 42.29
CA ILE A 18 5.31 -42.68 41.52
C ILE A 18 5.31 -43.08 40.04
N ASN A 19 6.50 -43.22 39.44
CA ASN A 19 6.63 -43.63 38.04
C ASN A 19 6.05 -45.02 37.80
N THR A 20 6.21 -45.94 38.74
CA THR A 20 5.65 -47.29 38.68
C THR A 20 4.12 -47.24 38.72
N CYS A 21 3.53 -46.48 39.65
CA CYS A 21 2.09 -46.27 39.73
C CYS A 21 1.52 -45.66 38.45
N ILE A 22 2.16 -44.64 37.87
CA ILE A 22 1.72 -44.00 36.62
C ILE A 22 1.70 -45.01 35.45
N LYS A 23 2.72 -45.88 35.35
CA LYS A 23 2.77 -46.93 34.31
C LYS A 23 1.61 -47.91 34.43
N VAL A 24 1.31 -48.37 35.65
CA VAL A 24 0.19 -49.29 35.91
C VAL A 24 -1.16 -48.63 35.57
N LEU A 25 -1.39 -47.39 36.03
CA LEU A 25 -2.62 -46.66 35.74
C LEU A 25 -2.80 -46.36 34.24
N ALA A 26 -1.70 -46.15 33.50
CA ALA A 26 -1.75 -45.91 32.05
C ALA A 26 -2.22 -47.16 31.28
N GLU A 27 -1.81 -48.35 31.70
CA GLU A 27 -2.23 -49.63 31.11
C GLU A 27 -3.74 -49.89 31.34
N PHE A 28 -4.27 -49.44 32.49
CA PHE A 28 -5.70 -49.47 32.81
C PHE A 28 -6.54 -48.40 32.09
N ASN A 29 -5.92 -47.34 31.56
CA ASN A 29 -6.58 -46.34 30.72
C ASN A 29 -6.75 -46.80 29.25
N SER A 30 -6.73 -48.10 29.00
CA SER A 30 -6.92 -48.71 27.67
C SER A 30 -8.27 -49.44 27.58
N THR A 31 -8.65 -49.84 26.36
CA THR A 31 -9.85 -50.66 26.11
C THR A 31 -9.65 -52.14 26.41
N LYS A 32 -8.49 -52.54 26.94
CA LYS A 32 -8.13 -53.92 27.22
C LYS A 32 -8.92 -54.43 28.43
N ALA A 33 -9.47 -55.64 28.34
CA ALA A 33 -10.13 -56.33 29.44
C ALA A 33 -9.10 -56.95 30.38
N TYR A 34 -9.38 -56.95 31.68
CA TYR A 34 -8.50 -57.53 32.70
C TYR A 34 -9.31 -58.51 33.56
N PRO A 35 -9.54 -59.74 33.08
CA PRO A 35 -10.51 -60.68 33.67
C PRO A 35 -10.24 -61.05 35.13
N LEU A 36 -9.00 -60.89 35.60
CA LEU A 36 -8.57 -61.17 36.97
C LEU A 36 -8.71 -59.97 37.93
N LEU A 37 -9.09 -58.79 37.41
CA LEU A 37 -9.20 -57.53 38.15
C LEU A 37 -10.58 -56.86 37.97
N GLU A 38 -11.48 -57.44 37.18
CA GLU A 38 -12.86 -56.97 36.97
C GLU A 38 -13.72 -57.27 38.21
N SER A 39 -13.56 -56.42 39.23
CA SER A 39 -14.40 -56.33 40.43
C SER A 39 -15.24 -55.04 40.39
N ASN A 40 -16.30 -54.96 41.21
CA ASN A 40 -17.10 -53.74 41.35
C ASN A 40 -16.22 -52.50 41.69
N GLU A 41 -15.15 -52.70 42.47
CA GLU A 41 -14.21 -51.63 42.86
C GLU A 41 -13.37 -51.14 41.67
N PHE A 42 -13.00 -52.04 40.73
CA PHE A 42 -12.28 -51.67 39.51
C PHE A 42 -13.17 -50.93 38.52
N ASP A 43 -14.46 -51.31 38.44
CA ASP A 43 -15.45 -50.60 37.62
C ASP A 43 -15.70 -49.16 38.12
N ASP A 44 -15.66 -48.94 39.44
CA ASP A 44 -15.70 -47.59 40.03
C ASP A 44 -14.39 -46.80 39.82
N LEU A 45 -13.25 -47.48 39.80
CA LEU A 45 -11.93 -46.87 39.64
C LEU A 45 -11.65 -46.45 38.19
N ARG A 46 -12.13 -47.21 37.20
CA ARG A 46 -11.85 -47.00 35.77
C ARG A 46 -12.25 -45.60 35.26
N PRO A 47 -13.44 -45.04 35.56
CA PRO A 47 -13.80 -43.66 35.23
C PRO A 47 -12.87 -42.62 35.87
N LEU A 48 -12.39 -42.85 37.10
CA LEU A 48 -11.47 -41.95 37.80
C LEU A 48 -10.10 -41.93 37.12
N ILE A 49 -9.58 -43.09 36.72
CA ILE A 49 -8.34 -43.24 35.95
C ILE A 49 -8.46 -42.49 34.61
N HIS A 50 -9.54 -42.73 33.86
CA HIS A 50 -9.77 -42.05 32.58
C HIS A 50 -9.87 -40.52 32.75
N ASN A 51 -10.56 -40.05 33.79
CA ASN A 51 -10.64 -38.62 34.12
C ASN A 51 -9.27 -38.03 34.45
N LEU A 52 -8.41 -38.75 35.17
CA LEU A 52 -7.04 -38.32 35.49
C LEU A 52 -6.20 -38.09 34.22
N PHE A 53 -6.17 -39.06 33.31
CA PHE A 53 -5.43 -38.93 32.03
C PHE A 53 -6.05 -37.90 31.09
N SER A 54 -7.39 -37.77 31.08
CA SER A 54 -8.09 -36.71 30.34
C SER A 54 -7.73 -35.32 30.85
N MET A 55 -7.69 -35.14 32.19
CA MET A 55 -7.22 -33.90 32.82
C MET A 55 -5.76 -33.60 32.50
N GLU A 56 -4.88 -34.59 32.53
CA GLU A 56 -3.47 -34.41 32.17
C GLU A 56 -3.33 -34.02 30.68
N LYS A 57 -4.05 -34.68 29.77
CA LYS A 57 -4.10 -34.34 28.35
C LYS A 57 -4.58 -32.89 28.14
N ARG A 58 -5.62 -32.46 28.87
CA ARG A 58 -6.11 -31.07 28.86
C ARG A 58 -5.06 -30.10 29.40
N ARG A 59 -4.38 -30.42 30.51
CA ARG A 59 -3.29 -29.62 31.09
C ARG A 59 -2.10 -29.50 30.14
N LYS A 60 -1.67 -30.59 29.50
CA LYS A 60 -0.60 -30.61 28.49
C LYS A 60 -0.98 -29.75 27.28
N LYS A 61 -2.22 -29.87 26.78
CA LYS A 61 -2.74 -29.02 25.70
C LYS A 61 -2.73 -27.54 26.08
N LYS A 62 -3.18 -27.20 27.30
CA LYS A 62 -3.15 -25.83 27.83
C LYS A 62 -1.72 -25.29 27.95
N ARG A 63 -0.78 -26.07 28.51
CA ARG A 63 0.65 -25.69 28.60
C ARG A 63 1.25 -25.40 27.22
N LEU A 64 1.02 -26.25 26.23
CA LEU A 64 1.50 -26.03 24.85
C LEU A 64 0.86 -24.80 24.21
N GLN A 65 -0.41 -24.52 24.51
CA GLN A 65 -1.11 -23.32 24.04
C GLN A 65 -0.52 -22.06 24.68
N ASP A 66 -0.29 -22.07 26.00
CA ASP A 66 0.29 -20.96 26.74
C ASP A 66 1.74 -20.67 26.28
N GLU A 67 2.53 -21.72 26.03
CA GLU A 67 3.88 -21.59 25.47
C GLU A 67 3.87 -20.98 24.07
N ARG A 68 2.93 -21.39 23.20
CA ARG A 68 2.74 -20.79 21.87
C ARG A 68 2.33 -19.32 21.97
N LEU A 69 1.45 -18.97 22.91
CA LEU A 69 1.03 -17.58 23.14
C LEU A 69 2.19 -16.74 23.65
N ARG A 70 3.00 -17.27 24.58
CA ARG A 70 4.22 -16.61 25.08
C ARG A 70 5.21 -16.36 23.96
N LYS A 71 5.50 -17.37 23.11
CA LYS A 71 6.37 -17.23 21.94
C LYS A 71 5.85 -16.17 20.96
N LYS A 72 4.55 -16.18 20.67
CA LYS A 72 3.92 -15.15 19.82
C LYS A 72 4.04 -13.76 20.43
N GLN A 73 3.90 -13.61 21.74
CA GLN A 73 4.02 -12.31 22.40
C GLN A 73 5.44 -11.77 22.36
N VAL A 74 6.45 -12.63 22.56
CA VAL A 74 7.85 -12.27 22.37
C VAL A 74 8.10 -11.86 20.92
N ASP A 75 7.66 -12.65 19.95
CA ASP A 75 7.81 -12.33 18.53
C ASP A 75 7.14 -11.01 18.13
N ARG A 76 5.98 -10.69 18.71
CA ARG A 76 5.32 -9.39 18.53
C ARG A 76 6.21 -8.24 18.99
N ASN A 77 6.83 -8.36 20.16
CA ASN A 77 7.73 -7.34 20.68
C ASN A 77 9.00 -7.21 19.81
N VAL A 78 9.55 -8.34 19.34
CA VAL A 78 10.70 -8.35 18.43
C VAL A 78 10.35 -7.68 17.10
N LYS A 79 9.18 -7.96 16.50
CA LYS A 79 8.77 -7.27 15.26
C LYS A 79 8.58 -5.76 15.43
N LYS A 80 8.17 -5.31 16.63
CA LYS A 80 8.03 -3.88 16.92
C LYS A 80 9.37 -3.13 16.91
N SER A 81 10.50 -3.83 17.01
CA SER A 81 11.81 -3.18 16.88
C SER A 81 12.17 -2.84 15.43
N CYS A 82 11.48 -3.42 14.43
CA CYS A 82 11.73 -3.07 13.03
C CYS A 82 11.28 -1.65 12.72
N LEU A 83 12.11 -0.88 12.02
CA LEU A 83 11.90 0.56 11.78
C LEU A 83 10.59 0.89 11.06
N LEU A 84 10.16 0.07 10.11
CA LEU A 84 8.87 0.30 9.43
C LEU A 84 7.71 0.22 10.42
N ARG A 85 7.74 -0.78 11.31
CA ARG A 85 6.66 -1.03 12.27
C ARG A 85 6.66 -0.03 13.41
N SER A 86 7.83 0.29 13.97
CA SER A 86 7.96 1.30 15.03
C SER A 86 7.66 2.70 14.50
N GLY A 87 8.15 3.07 13.31
CA GLY A 87 7.91 4.38 12.70
C GLY A 87 6.43 4.65 12.42
N ARG A 88 5.69 3.64 11.96
CA ARG A 88 4.23 3.73 11.78
C ARG A 88 3.48 3.90 13.10
N GLN A 89 3.90 3.18 14.15
CA GLN A 89 3.33 3.36 15.49
C GLN A 89 3.62 4.75 16.06
N GLU A 90 4.81 5.29 15.80
CA GLU A 90 5.16 6.64 16.22
C GLU A 90 4.29 7.70 15.53
N LYS A 91 4.15 7.63 14.20
CA LYS A 91 3.24 8.50 13.45
C LYS A 91 1.81 8.43 13.95
N LEU A 92 1.33 7.22 14.25
CA LEU A 92 0.00 7.00 14.82
C LEU A 92 -0.16 7.71 16.18
N ARG A 93 0.84 7.61 17.07
CA ARG A 93 0.83 8.27 18.38
C ARG A 93 0.83 9.79 18.26
N GLN A 94 1.52 10.35 17.26
CA GLN A 94 1.58 11.78 17.00
C GLN A 94 0.22 12.39 16.63
N LEU A 95 -0.73 11.60 16.11
CA LEU A 95 -2.08 12.08 15.85
C LEU A 95 -2.86 12.39 17.14
N GLN A 96 -2.47 11.82 18.29
CA GLN A 96 -3.12 12.03 19.60
C GLN A 96 -4.64 11.81 19.57
N LEU A 97 -5.11 10.88 18.74
CA LEU A 97 -6.53 10.57 18.58
C LEU A 97 -6.88 9.31 19.39
N GLU A 98 -7.90 9.41 20.24
CA GLU A 98 -8.50 8.27 20.96
C GLU A 98 -9.51 7.49 20.09
N HIS A 99 -9.12 7.18 18.84
CA HIS A 99 -9.99 6.53 17.85
C HIS A 99 -9.37 5.26 17.27
N ILE A 100 -10.19 4.44 16.62
CA ILE A 100 -9.75 3.27 15.86
C ILE A 100 -8.91 3.74 14.68
N LEU A 101 -7.61 3.49 14.72
CA LEU A 101 -6.66 3.88 13.68
C LEU A 101 -5.72 2.74 13.31
N ILE A 102 -5.20 2.79 12.10
CA ILE A 102 -4.23 1.83 11.58
C ILE A 102 -2.85 2.50 11.52
N PRO A 103 -1.79 1.87 12.04
CA PRO A 103 -0.42 2.30 11.82
C PRO A 103 -0.03 1.94 10.38
N ASP A 104 -0.22 2.88 9.47
CA ASP A 104 0.14 2.79 8.05
C ASP A 104 1.00 3.99 7.61
N GLY A 105 1.16 4.17 6.30
CA GLY A 105 1.94 5.25 5.72
C GLY A 105 3.45 5.00 5.72
N THR A 106 4.18 5.99 5.21
CA THR A 106 5.62 5.93 4.99
C THR A 106 6.41 6.10 6.27
N VAL A 107 7.63 5.60 6.33
CA VAL A 107 8.59 5.94 7.39
C VAL A 107 9.78 6.67 6.77
N GLN A 108 10.10 7.86 7.32
CA GLN A 108 11.22 8.68 6.83
C GLN A 108 12.55 8.00 7.16
N THR A 109 13.38 7.81 6.14
CA THR A 109 14.66 7.12 6.27
C THR A 109 15.79 8.04 6.77
N GLN A 110 15.67 9.36 6.69
CA GLN A 110 16.76 10.29 7.06
C GLN A 110 17.11 10.24 8.57
N THR A 111 16.11 9.98 9.43
CA THR A 111 16.33 9.69 10.86
C THR A 111 17.01 8.32 11.04
N ALA A 112 16.76 7.37 10.12
CA ALA A 112 17.42 6.08 10.08
C ALA A 112 18.86 6.19 9.53
N THR A 113 19.19 7.09 8.60
CA THR A 113 20.56 7.24 8.10
C THR A 113 21.50 7.82 9.15
N ARG A 114 21.03 8.75 10.00
CA ARG A 114 21.81 9.20 11.17
C ARG A 114 21.98 8.10 12.22
N ALA A 115 20.94 7.30 12.45
CA ALA A 115 21.02 6.14 13.34
C ALA A 115 21.94 5.03 12.79
N ILE A 116 21.86 4.73 11.48
CA ILE A 116 22.70 3.76 10.79
C ILE A 116 24.15 4.25 10.70
N GLN A 117 24.39 5.54 10.47
CA GLN A 117 25.76 6.10 10.51
C GLN A 117 26.34 6.11 11.92
N SER A 118 25.52 6.32 12.97
CA SER A 118 25.97 6.19 14.37
C SER A 118 26.10 4.72 14.86
N GLU A 119 25.31 3.80 14.31
CA GLU A 119 25.36 2.36 14.60
C GLU A 119 26.45 1.64 13.78
N MET A 120 26.79 2.11 12.59
CA MET A 120 27.95 1.60 11.83
C MET A 120 29.28 1.93 12.51
N SER A 121 29.31 2.94 13.39
CA SER A 121 30.43 3.21 14.31
C SER A 121 30.37 2.45 15.65
N SER A 122 29.26 1.76 15.95
CA SER A 122 29.12 0.96 17.19
C SER A 122 28.55 -0.43 16.89
N SER A 123 29.46 -1.38 16.64
CA SER A 123 29.22 -2.84 16.62
C SER A 123 27.87 -3.31 16.04
N ALA A 124 27.89 -3.75 14.77
CA ALA A 124 26.91 -4.64 14.12
C ALA A 124 25.69 -5.02 14.99
N ALA A 125 24.59 -4.26 14.87
CA ALA A 125 23.34 -4.58 15.54
C ALA A 125 22.98 -6.05 15.28
N ILE A 126 23.01 -6.88 16.33
CA ILE A 126 22.79 -8.32 16.22
C ILE A 126 21.40 -8.52 15.59
N PRO A 127 21.29 -9.22 14.44
CA PRO A 127 20.02 -9.43 13.78
C PRO A 127 19.02 -10.08 14.73
N GLN A 128 17.91 -9.39 14.98
CA GLN A 128 16.87 -9.85 15.87
C GLN A 128 16.26 -11.17 15.37
N ARG A 129 16.09 -12.15 16.26
CA ARG A 129 15.61 -13.50 15.90
C ARG A 129 14.26 -13.79 16.56
N LEU A 130 13.33 -14.24 15.75
CA LEU A 130 12.02 -14.72 16.19
C LEU A 130 12.12 -16.12 16.82
N GLY A 131 11.33 -16.35 17.86
CA GLY A 131 11.10 -17.65 18.46
C GLY A 131 10.27 -18.58 17.56
N THR A 132 9.41 -18.03 16.71
CA THR A 132 8.68 -18.79 15.68
C THR A 132 9.13 -18.42 14.26
N SER A 133 8.88 -19.31 13.29
CA SER A 133 9.21 -19.03 11.90
C SER A 133 8.11 -18.19 11.25
N ASN A 134 8.50 -17.11 10.55
CA ASN A 134 7.63 -16.35 9.67
C ASN A 134 7.86 -16.73 8.21
N GLN A 135 6.87 -16.47 7.36
CA GLN A 135 6.97 -16.63 5.91
C GLN A 135 7.25 -15.28 5.25
N CYS A 136 8.26 -15.20 4.39
CA CYS A 136 8.65 -13.98 3.69
C CYS A 136 7.56 -13.54 2.70
N TYR A 137 7.22 -12.25 2.68
CA TYR A 137 6.21 -11.72 1.76
C TYR A 137 6.61 -11.86 0.28
N ILE A 138 7.89 -11.80 -0.06
CA ILE A 138 8.37 -11.88 -1.45
C ILE A 138 8.63 -13.34 -1.85
N CYS A 139 9.72 -13.94 -1.37
CA CYS A 139 10.16 -15.27 -1.79
C CYS A 139 9.38 -16.45 -1.19
N LYS A 140 8.45 -16.19 -0.25
CA LYS A 140 7.64 -17.20 0.45
C LYS A 140 8.41 -18.23 1.28
N LEU A 141 9.73 -18.09 1.40
CA LEU A 141 10.56 -18.91 2.26
C LEU A 141 10.36 -18.56 3.74
N HIS A 142 10.58 -19.56 4.60
CA HIS A 142 10.50 -19.42 6.04
C HIS A 142 11.80 -18.82 6.60
N TYR A 143 11.67 -17.85 7.51
CA TYR A 143 12.79 -17.20 8.17
C TYR A 143 12.50 -16.93 9.65
N ARG A 144 13.57 -16.71 10.41
CA ARG A 144 13.50 -16.29 11.84
C ARG A 144 14.29 -15.01 12.10
N THR A 145 15.32 -14.75 11.31
CA THR A 145 16.14 -13.55 11.44
C THR A 145 15.49 -12.37 10.71
N LEU A 146 15.16 -11.31 11.43
CA LEU A 146 14.53 -10.12 10.89
C LEU A 146 15.54 -9.19 10.20
N HIS A 147 15.07 -8.49 9.17
CA HIS A 147 15.75 -7.31 8.66
C HIS A 147 15.48 -6.12 9.61
N PHE A 148 16.44 -5.21 9.77
CA PHE A 148 16.27 -4.06 10.70
C PHE A 148 15.08 -3.18 10.34
N PHE A 149 14.76 -3.03 9.04
CA PHE A 149 13.64 -2.20 8.58
C PHE A 149 12.32 -2.98 8.44
N TYR A 150 12.34 -4.22 7.94
CA TYR A 150 11.13 -4.96 7.55
C TYR A 150 10.91 -6.18 8.45
N ASP A 151 9.72 -6.29 9.04
CA ASP A 151 9.33 -7.45 9.87
C ASP A 151 8.71 -8.60 9.04
N ARG A 152 8.32 -8.33 7.79
CA ARG A 152 7.64 -9.26 6.86
C ARG A 152 8.50 -9.75 5.69
N LEU A 153 9.77 -9.36 5.63
CA LEU A 153 10.75 -9.82 4.65
C LEU A 153 11.88 -10.60 5.34
N CYS A 154 12.37 -11.66 4.70
CA CYS A 154 13.62 -12.29 5.13
C CYS A 154 14.80 -11.34 4.89
N LEU A 155 15.96 -11.64 5.48
CA LEU A 155 17.13 -10.76 5.43
C LEU A 155 17.56 -10.39 4.00
N SER A 156 17.60 -11.35 3.07
CA SER A 156 18.01 -11.11 1.68
C SER A 156 17.01 -10.25 0.91
N CYS A 157 15.71 -10.60 0.97
CA CYS A 157 14.66 -9.80 0.33
C CYS A 157 14.58 -8.39 0.94
N GLY A 158 14.74 -8.28 2.27
CA GLY A 158 14.74 -7.01 2.99
C GLY A 158 15.90 -6.11 2.56
N LYS A 159 17.12 -6.66 2.46
CA LYS A 159 18.30 -5.92 1.97
C LYS A 159 18.07 -5.37 0.57
N PHE A 160 17.69 -6.25 -0.37
CA PHE A 160 17.42 -5.85 -1.76
C PHE A 160 16.33 -4.78 -1.87
N ASN A 161 15.23 -4.94 -1.12
CA ASN A 161 14.14 -3.95 -1.15
C ASN A 161 14.57 -2.61 -0.56
N TYR A 162 15.38 -2.62 0.50
CA TYR A 162 15.88 -1.41 1.12
C TYR A 162 16.85 -0.67 0.19
N GLU A 163 17.71 -1.39 -0.53
CA GLU A 163 18.57 -0.82 -1.57
C GLU A 163 17.74 -0.18 -2.69
N LYS A 164 16.73 -0.89 -3.21
CA LYS A 164 15.81 -0.37 -4.23
C LYS A 164 15.01 0.84 -3.75
N ARG A 165 14.59 0.86 -2.48
CA ARG A 165 13.91 2.01 -1.86
C ARG A 165 14.75 3.29 -1.96
N LEU A 166 16.07 3.17 -1.83
CA LEU A 166 17.02 4.29 -1.87
C LEU A 166 17.54 4.59 -3.29
N GLN A 167 17.19 3.78 -4.27
CA GLN A 167 17.63 3.95 -5.65
C GLN A 167 17.14 5.28 -6.23
N THR A 168 18.03 5.93 -6.97
CA THR A 168 17.79 7.13 -7.78
C THR A 168 18.54 6.98 -9.12
N ALA A 169 18.38 7.94 -10.02
CA ALA A 169 19.16 8.09 -11.25
C ALA A 169 19.25 9.58 -11.61
N ASN A 170 20.22 9.97 -12.44
CA ASN A 170 20.22 11.32 -13.01
C ASN A 170 19.25 11.39 -14.19
N LEU A 171 18.11 12.05 -14.00
CA LEU A 171 17.07 12.27 -15.00
C LEU A 171 16.97 13.74 -15.43
N SER A 172 18.09 14.45 -15.36
CA SER A 172 18.20 15.81 -15.90
C SER A 172 17.74 15.85 -17.35
N ASN A 173 17.02 16.90 -17.73
CA ASN A 173 16.42 17.09 -19.05
C ASN A 173 15.37 16.04 -19.43
N ARG A 174 14.87 15.21 -18.50
CA ARG A 174 13.75 14.30 -18.75
C ARG A 174 12.44 14.88 -18.26
N VAL A 175 11.35 14.61 -18.98
CA VAL A 175 9.99 15.06 -18.66
C VAL A 175 9.10 13.86 -18.33
N ALA A 176 8.44 13.90 -17.18
CA ALA A 176 7.55 12.85 -16.71
C ALA A 176 6.13 13.36 -16.45
N LEU A 177 5.11 12.70 -17.01
CA LEU A 177 3.72 12.85 -16.60
C LEU A 177 3.40 11.80 -15.54
N VAL A 178 3.01 12.24 -14.34
CA VAL A 178 2.58 11.36 -13.25
C VAL A 178 1.14 11.65 -12.90
N THR A 179 0.29 10.62 -12.94
CA THR A 179 -1.13 10.75 -12.65
C THR A 179 -1.47 10.43 -11.19
N GLY A 180 -2.37 11.21 -10.58
CA GLY A 180 -2.84 10.96 -9.21
C GLY A 180 -1.77 11.21 -8.14
N THR A 181 -1.11 12.36 -8.17
CA THR A 181 0.08 12.68 -7.36
C THR A 181 -0.20 13.27 -5.98
N ARG A 182 -1.47 13.53 -5.63
CA ARG A 182 -1.83 14.22 -4.38
C ARG A 182 -1.35 13.54 -3.10
N VAL A 183 -1.47 12.21 -3.06
CA VAL A 183 -1.26 11.41 -1.84
C VAL A 183 -0.69 10.04 -2.15
N LYS A 184 -0.22 9.36 -1.10
CA LYS A 184 0.29 7.98 -1.14
C LYS A 184 1.32 7.74 -2.25
N ILE A 185 1.16 6.70 -3.06
CA ILE A 185 2.16 6.23 -4.04
C ILE A 185 2.50 7.33 -5.06
N GLY A 186 1.49 7.97 -5.66
CA GLY A 186 1.70 9.01 -6.68
C GLY A 186 2.51 10.20 -6.16
N TYR A 187 2.28 10.58 -4.91
CA TYR A 187 3.06 11.63 -4.24
C TYR A 187 4.54 11.23 -4.12
N ARG A 188 4.82 9.98 -3.73
CA ARG A 188 6.19 9.47 -3.60
C ARG A 188 6.90 9.29 -4.95
N ILE A 189 6.17 8.89 -5.99
CA ILE A 189 6.68 8.83 -7.37
C ILE A 189 7.14 10.22 -7.81
N ALA A 190 6.28 11.24 -7.65
CA ALA A 190 6.60 12.61 -8.05
C ALA A 190 7.85 13.13 -7.31
N LEU A 191 7.93 12.96 -5.98
CA LEU A 191 9.10 13.38 -5.22
C LEU A 191 10.39 12.67 -5.63
N LYS A 192 10.34 11.36 -5.88
CA LYS A 192 11.52 10.61 -6.34
C LYS A 192 12.02 11.10 -7.70
N LEU A 193 11.12 11.39 -8.64
CA LEU A 193 11.48 11.96 -9.94
C LEU A 193 12.05 13.38 -9.81
N LEU A 194 11.44 14.23 -8.98
CA LEU A 194 11.92 15.58 -8.71
C LEU A 194 13.33 15.56 -8.10
N ARG A 195 13.56 14.69 -7.11
CA ARG A 195 14.88 14.48 -6.48
C ARG A 195 15.91 13.84 -7.43
N ALA A 196 15.45 13.21 -8.51
CA ALA A 196 16.27 12.68 -9.61
C ALA A 196 16.52 13.71 -10.73
N ASN A 197 16.21 15.00 -10.52
CA ASN A 197 16.35 16.09 -11.51
C ASN A 197 15.40 16.04 -12.72
N CYS A 198 14.34 15.24 -12.67
CA CYS A 198 13.31 15.19 -13.72
C CYS A 198 12.35 16.39 -13.63
N PHE A 199 11.85 16.87 -14.77
CA PHE A 199 10.70 17.77 -14.82
C PHE A 199 9.40 16.95 -14.72
N VAL A 200 8.52 17.30 -13.78
CA VAL A 200 7.31 16.53 -13.49
C VAL A 200 6.06 17.31 -13.83
N ILE A 201 5.25 16.78 -14.73
CA ILE A 201 3.86 17.17 -14.98
C ILE A 201 3.00 16.32 -14.04
N ALA A 202 2.47 16.93 -12.99
CA ALA A 202 1.73 16.25 -11.93
C ALA A 202 0.23 16.50 -12.07
N THR A 203 -0.59 15.44 -12.02
CA THR A 203 -2.05 15.59 -12.05
C THR A 203 -2.72 15.17 -10.74
N SER A 204 -3.76 15.91 -10.35
CA SER A 204 -4.60 15.65 -9.18
C SER A 204 -6.02 16.12 -9.47
N ARG A 205 -7.03 15.56 -8.79
CA ARG A 205 -8.36 16.19 -8.75
C ARG A 205 -8.36 17.50 -7.95
N PHE A 206 -7.41 17.63 -7.03
CA PHE A 206 -7.29 18.72 -6.07
C PHE A 206 -5.87 19.31 -6.20
N PRO A 207 -5.61 20.15 -7.22
CA PRO A 207 -4.29 20.70 -7.50
C PRO A 207 -3.76 21.63 -6.39
N MET A 208 -4.62 22.38 -5.71
CA MET A 208 -4.20 23.28 -4.64
C MET A 208 -3.76 22.52 -3.38
N ASP A 209 -4.49 21.47 -2.99
CA ASP A 209 -4.08 20.57 -1.90
C ASP A 209 -2.75 19.88 -2.22
N LEU A 210 -2.54 19.47 -3.47
CA LEU A 210 -1.26 18.91 -3.90
C LEU A 210 -0.12 19.94 -3.75
N LEU A 211 -0.31 21.18 -4.25
CA LEU A 211 0.70 22.24 -4.11
C LEU A 211 1.01 22.54 -2.64
N ASN A 212 -0.02 22.62 -1.79
CA ASN A 212 0.13 22.84 -0.36
C ASN A 212 0.91 21.72 0.35
N ARG A 213 0.81 20.48 -0.13
CA ARG A 213 1.61 19.34 0.36
C ARG A 213 3.06 19.45 -0.10
N LEU A 214 3.26 19.70 -1.39
CA LEU A 214 4.58 19.86 -2.00
C LEU A 214 5.39 21.00 -1.34
N ASN A 215 4.74 22.13 -1.06
CA ASN A 215 5.37 23.29 -0.39
C ASN A 215 5.83 22.99 1.06
N LYS A 216 5.37 21.91 1.68
CA LYS A 216 5.80 21.47 3.01
C LYS A 216 7.03 20.55 2.98
N GLU A 217 7.47 20.10 1.80
CA GLU A 217 8.70 19.32 1.67
C GLU A 217 9.92 20.21 1.91
N GLN A 218 10.89 19.70 2.67
CA GLN A 218 12.07 20.47 3.09
C GLN A 218 12.91 20.95 1.90
N ASP A 219 12.93 20.16 0.82
CA ASP A 219 13.68 20.39 -0.42
C ASP A 219 12.82 21.05 -1.51
N PHE A 220 11.63 21.56 -1.20
CA PHE A 220 10.73 22.21 -2.18
C PHE A 220 11.45 23.28 -3.01
N ASN A 221 12.25 24.14 -2.37
CA ASN A 221 12.97 25.21 -3.05
C ASN A 221 14.01 24.71 -4.08
N GLU A 222 14.48 23.47 -3.97
CA GLU A 222 15.48 22.90 -4.89
C GLU A 222 14.86 22.48 -6.22
N TRP A 223 13.59 22.04 -6.22
CA TRP A 223 12.94 21.46 -7.40
C TRP A 223 11.64 22.15 -7.80
N LYS A 224 11.16 23.17 -7.07
CA LYS A 224 9.91 23.90 -7.35
C LYS A 224 9.80 24.44 -8.78
N ASN A 225 10.91 24.65 -9.49
CA ASN A 225 10.93 25.12 -10.88
C ASN A 225 10.74 24.00 -11.92
N ARG A 226 10.77 22.73 -11.49
CA ARG A 226 10.69 21.53 -12.33
C ARG A 226 9.36 20.79 -12.17
N ILE A 227 8.31 21.47 -11.77
CA ILE A 227 6.98 20.88 -11.61
C ILE A 227 5.87 21.79 -12.13
N ASP A 228 4.95 21.21 -12.90
CA ASP A 228 3.67 21.82 -13.24
C ASP A 228 2.55 20.96 -12.66
N VAL A 229 1.54 21.58 -12.06
CA VAL A 229 0.42 20.88 -11.43
C VAL A 229 -0.88 21.17 -12.17
N TYR A 230 -1.58 20.12 -12.59
CA TYR A 230 -2.87 20.19 -13.27
C TYR A 230 -3.99 19.52 -12.48
N GLY A 231 -5.10 20.23 -12.39
CA GLY A 231 -6.37 19.73 -11.89
C GLY A 231 -7.07 18.95 -13.00
N VAL A 232 -7.14 17.63 -12.92
CA VAL A 232 -7.85 16.82 -13.93
C VAL A 232 -8.65 15.72 -13.25
N ASP A 233 -9.96 15.70 -13.50
CA ASP A 233 -10.84 14.64 -13.01
C ASP A 233 -11.03 13.56 -14.07
N PHE A 234 -10.36 12.44 -13.87
CA PHE A 234 -10.33 11.32 -14.81
C PHE A 234 -11.65 10.54 -14.89
N ARG A 235 -12.70 10.95 -14.15
CA ARG A 235 -14.06 10.46 -14.37
C ARG A 235 -14.70 11.01 -15.65
N TYR A 236 -14.12 12.05 -16.25
CA TYR A 236 -14.63 12.70 -17.46
C TYR A 236 -13.66 12.46 -18.63
N PRO A 237 -13.89 11.46 -19.49
CA PRO A 237 -12.98 11.11 -20.59
C PRO A 237 -12.64 12.27 -21.53
N GLN A 238 -13.62 13.12 -21.84
CA GLN A 238 -13.42 14.29 -22.71
C GLN A 238 -12.39 15.25 -22.11
N LEU A 239 -12.41 15.44 -20.79
CA LEU A 239 -11.42 16.27 -20.09
C LEU A 239 -10.02 15.67 -20.20
N VAL A 240 -9.89 14.35 -20.16
CA VAL A 240 -8.61 13.64 -20.34
C VAL A 240 -8.08 13.83 -21.77
N GLU A 241 -8.95 13.79 -22.78
CA GLU A 241 -8.58 14.07 -24.17
C GLU A 241 -8.12 15.51 -24.38
N TYR A 242 -8.88 16.50 -23.89
CA TYR A 242 -8.47 17.91 -23.94
C TYR A 242 -7.15 18.15 -23.21
N PHE A 243 -6.97 17.50 -22.05
CA PHE A 243 -5.71 17.57 -21.32
C PHE A 243 -4.56 17.00 -22.14
N ALA A 244 -4.73 15.83 -22.76
CA ALA A 244 -3.72 15.23 -23.62
C ALA A 244 -3.36 16.15 -24.81
N GLN A 245 -4.36 16.76 -25.45
CA GLN A 245 -4.14 17.72 -26.54
C GLN A 245 -3.35 18.95 -26.07
N MET A 246 -3.73 19.54 -24.94
CA MET A 246 -3.00 20.67 -24.36
C MET A 246 -1.54 20.31 -24.05
N LEU A 247 -1.27 19.09 -23.57
CA LEU A 247 0.11 18.64 -23.36
C LEU A 247 0.90 18.55 -24.67
N ILE A 248 0.29 18.06 -25.75
CA ILE A 248 0.90 17.94 -27.08
C ILE A 248 1.22 19.32 -27.66
N ASP A 249 0.43 20.34 -27.34
CA ASP A 249 0.60 21.70 -27.83
C ASP A 249 1.59 22.52 -26.97
N LYS A 250 1.63 22.27 -25.66
CA LYS A 250 2.45 23.03 -24.71
C LYS A 250 3.87 22.50 -24.54
N TYR A 251 4.06 21.18 -24.54
CA TYR A 251 5.36 20.57 -24.26
C TYR A 251 5.98 20.01 -25.53
N ASP A 252 7.30 20.07 -25.62
CA ASP A 252 8.04 19.56 -26.78
C ASP A 252 8.31 18.06 -26.71
N LYS A 253 8.31 17.49 -25.49
CA LYS A 253 8.66 16.09 -25.28
C LYS A 253 8.04 15.49 -24.03
N LEU A 254 7.96 14.16 -24.04
CA LEU A 254 7.58 13.35 -22.90
C LEU A 254 8.45 12.08 -22.88
N ASP A 255 9.27 11.92 -21.84
CA ASP A 255 10.12 10.75 -21.68
C ASP A 255 9.38 9.64 -20.90
N PHE A 256 8.63 10.02 -19.85
CA PHE A 256 7.97 9.06 -18.96
C PHE A 256 6.48 9.36 -18.78
N LEU A 257 5.62 8.36 -18.94
CA LEU A 257 4.20 8.41 -18.62
C LEU A 257 3.89 7.38 -17.54
N ILE A 258 3.48 7.84 -16.36
CA ILE A 258 3.20 7.00 -15.21
C ILE A 258 1.69 7.08 -14.89
N ASN A 259 0.97 6.06 -15.34
CA ASN A 259 -0.45 5.86 -15.08
C ASN A 259 -0.63 5.27 -13.68
N ASN A 260 -0.58 6.13 -12.66
CA ASN A 260 -0.75 5.79 -11.25
C ASN A 260 -2.17 6.10 -10.73
N ALA A 261 -2.88 7.07 -11.30
CA ALA A 261 -4.24 7.41 -10.87
C ALA A 261 -5.13 6.16 -10.87
N CYS A 262 -5.72 5.86 -9.71
CA CYS A 262 -6.49 4.65 -9.51
C CYS A 262 -7.55 4.86 -8.42
N GLN A 263 -8.75 4.33 -8.65
CA GLN A 263 -9.80 4.16 -7.66
C GLN A 263 -9.97 2.67 -7.35
N THR A 264 -9.75 2.28 -6.10
CA THR A 264 -10.00 0.92 -5.60
C THR A 264 -11.37 0.78 -4.97
N ILE A 265 -11.84 1.85 -4.32
CA ILE A 265 -13.15 1.99 -3.70
C ILE A 265 -13.66 3.43 -3.90
N GLN A 266 -14.97 3.59 -4.09
CA GLN A 266 -15.62 4.90 -4.14
C GLN A 266 -15.84 5.44 -2.72
N ARG A 267 -15.28 6.63 -2.46
CA ARG A 267 -15.54 7.39 -1.23
C ARG A 267 -16.75 8.31 -1.44
N PRO A 268 -17.55 8.58 -0.40
CA PRO A 268 -18.71 9.45 -0.51
C PRO A 268 -18.26 10.91 -0.72
N LYS A 269 -19.15 11.78 -1.22
CA LYS A 269 -18.78 13.15 -1.61
C LYS A 269 -18.26 13.97 -0.42
N GLU A 270 -18.82 13.71 0.76
CA GLU A 270 -18.49 14.34 2.04
C GLU A 270 -17.02 14.09 2.43
N PHE A 271 -16.44 12.96 2.00
CA PHE A 271 -15.03 12.64 2.20
C PHE A 271 -14.10 13.72 1.62
N TYR A 272 -14.51 14.35 0.51
CA TYR A 272 -13.69 15.35 -0.18
C TYR A 272 -14.09 16.79 0.15
N GLN A 273 -15.15 17.00 0.94
CA GLN A 273 -15.73 18.33 1.16
C GLN A 273 -14.72 19.33 1.75
N HIS A 274 -13.86 18.87 2.65
CA HIS A 274 -12.79 19.69 3.25
C HIS A 274 -11.77 20.24 2.24
N LEU A 275 -11.63 19.60 1.06
CA LEU A 275 -10.72 20.03 0.01
C LEU A 275 -11.36 21.10 -0.88
N VAL A 276 -12.66 20.99 -1.15
CA VAL A 276 -13.36 21.78 -2.18
C VAL A 276 -13.21 23.29 -1.99
N TYR A 277 -13.21 23.77 -0.74
CA TYR A 277 -13.12 25.21 -0.46
C TYR A 277 -11.82 25.83 -0.98
N ASN A 278 -10.68 25.17 -0.72
CA ASN A 278 -9.35 25.68 -1.09
C ASN A 278 -9.02 25.51 -2.57
N GLU A 279 -9.80 24.72 -3.31
CA GLU A 279 -9.56 24.46 -4.74
C GLU A 279 -10.18 25.51 -5.65
N ARG A 280 -10.91 26.48 -5.09
CA ARG A 280 -11.39 27.64 -5.84
C ARG A 280 -10.19 28.54 -6.17
N LEU A 281 -9.84 28.63 -7.45
CA LEU A 281 -8.77 29.51 -7.93
C LEU A 281 -9.11 31.01 -7.88
N THR A 282 -10.15 31.41 -7.15
CA THR A 282 -10.58 32.82 -7.03
C THR A 282 -9.50 33.74 -6.47
N ASN A 283 -8.54 33.18 -5.71
CA ASN A 283 -7.41 33.91 -5.13
C ASN A 283 -6.08 33.61 -5.84
N TYR A 284 -6.10 33.10 -7.07
CA TYR A 284 -4.87 32.74 -7.79
C TYR A 284 -3.86 33.90 -7.85
N SER A 285 -4.32 35.12 -8.12
CA SER A 285 -3.46 36.32 -8.17
C SER A 285 -2.81 36.68 -6.83
N ASN A 286 -3.33 36.17 -5.71
CA ASN A 286 -2.79 36.38 -4.37
C ASN A 286 -1.77 35.30 -3.96
N LEU A 287 -1.56 34.27 -4.79
CA LEU A 287 -0.57 33.24 -4.51
C LEU A 287 0.86 33.77 -4.72
N PRO A 288 1.87 33.22 -4.03
CA PRO A 288 3.28 33.52 -4.33
C PRO A 288 3.61 33.26 -5.81
N ASN A 289 4.57 34.01 -6.38
CA ASN A 289 4.94 33.88 -7.80
C ASN A 289 5.30 32.44 -8.21
N ASP A 290 6.01 31.70 -7.37
CA ASP A 290 6.36 30.30 -7.63
C ASP A 290 5.11 29.41 -7.70
N HIS A 291 4.11 29.67 -6.85
CA HIS A 291 2.86 28.93 -6.82
C HIS A 291 2.01 29.23 -8.06
N GLN A 292 1.97 30.50 -8.47
CA GLN A 292 1.36 30.89 -9.73
C GLN A 292 2.06 30.18 -10.90
N ARG A 293 3.40 30.16 -10.95
CA ARG A 293 4.14 29.44 -12.01
C ARG A 293 3.74 27.96 -12.09
N ILE A 294 3.69 27.26 -10.95
CA ILE A 294 3.35 25.82 -10.87
C ILE A 294 1.92 25.55 -11.36
N LEU A 295 0.97 26.43 -11.06
CA LEU A 295 -0.45 26.29 -11.44
C LEU A 295 -0.83 27.03 -12.72
N GLY A 296 0.09 27.76 -13.35
CA GLY A 296 -0.21 28.62 -14.50
C GLY A 296 -0.72 27.85 -15.70
N GLY A 297 -0.12 26.69 -15.97
CA GLY A 297 -0.64 25.78 -17.01
C GLY A 297 -2.06 25.30 -16.73
N ASN A 298 -2.39 25.04 -15.46
CA ASN A 298 -3.74 24.64 -15.06
C ASN A 298 -4.77 25.76 -15.28
N LEU A 299 -4.43 27.00 -14.90
CA LEU A 299 -5.30 28.15 -15.15
C LEU A 299 -5.55 28.35 -16.63
N GLN A 300 -4.50 28.27 -17.47
CA GLN A 300 -4.61 28.37 -18.92
C GLN A 300 -5.49 27.26 -19.51
N PHE A 301 -5.25 26.01 -19.10
CA PHE A 301 -6.01 24.84 -19.55
C PHE A 301 -7.52 25.05 -19.36
N TYR A 302 -7.95 25.46 -18.16
CA TYR A 302 -9.37 25.68 -17.91
C TYR A 302 -9.93 26.95 -18.55
N THR A 303 -9.11 27.99 -18.74
CA THR A 303 -9.52 29.20 -19.46
C THR A 303 -9.80 28.90 -20.93
N GLN A 304 -9.03 28.01 -21.56
CA GLN A 304 -9.25 27.55 -22.94
C GLN A 304 -10.38 26.53 -23.06
N LEU A 305 -10.62 25.76 -22.00
CA LEU A 305 -11.71 24.78 -21.95
C LEU A 305 -13.07 25.49 -21.91
N LEU A 306 -13.20 26.55 -21.10
CA LEU A 306 -14.44 27.31 -20.85
C LEU A 306 -15.31 27.63 -22.09
N PRO A 307 -14.78 28.12 -23.22
CA PRO A 307 -15.56 28.40 -24.43
C PRO A 307 -15.95 27.15 -25.23
N SER A 308 -15.25 26.03 -25.01
CA SER A 308 -15.32 24.81 -25.84
C SER A 308 -16.23 23.73 -25.26
N VAL A 309 -16.63 23.87 -24.00
CA VAL A 309 -17.51 22.90 -23.32
C VAL A 309 -18.91 23.48 -23.22
N ASP A 310 -19.91 22.66 -23.53
CA ASP A 310 -21.32 22.99 -23.29
C ASP A 310 -21.52 23.44 -21.83
N ARG A 311 -22.30 24.50 -21.61
CA ARG A 311 -22.48 25.15 -20.30
C ARG A 311 -22.95 24.15 -19.23
N LEU A 312 -23.74 23.15 -19.65
CA LEU A 312 -24.26 22.07 -18.82
C LEU A 312 -23.16 21.07 -18.38
N LEU A 313 -22.21 20.73 -19.26
CA LEU A 313 -21.05 19.92 -18.93
C LEU A 313 -20.11 20.67 -17.99
N TYR A 314 -19.92 21.98 -18.21
CA TYR A 314 -19.14 22.84 -17.33
C TYR A 314 -19.72 22.93 -15.91
N GLN A 315 -21.05 23.01 -15.78
CA GLN A 315 -21.74 22.95 -14.47
C GLN A 315 -21.60 21.59 -13.76
N SER A 316 -21.35 20.52 -14.52
CA SER A 316 -21.14 19.16 -14.01
C SER A 316 -19.67 18.85 -13.68
N LEU A 317 -18.72 19.65 -14.18
CA LEU A 317 -17.33 19.59 -13.76
C LEU A 317 -17.24 20.04 -12.29
N PRO A 318 -16.40 19.39 -11.48
CA PRO A 318 -16.20 19.85 -10.11
C PRO A 318 -15.79 21.33 -10.08
N ARG A 319 -16.42 22.10 -9.16
CA ARG A 319 -16.30 23.57 -8.99
C ARG A 319 -14.88 24.03 -8.60
N PHE A 320 -13.88 23.71 -9.42
CA PHE A 320 -12.48 24.05 -9.26
C PHE A 320 -12.11 25.37 -9.94
N LEU A 321 -13.11 26.17 -10.31
CA LEU A 321 -12.94 27.39 -11.09
C LEU A 321 -13.50 28.63 -10.39
N PRO A 322 -12.93 29.82 -10.66
CA PRO A 322 -13.58 31.07 -10.33
C PRO A 322 -14.86 31.16 -11.17
N MET A 323 -16.00 31.37 -10.52
CA MET A 323 -17.22 31.74 -11.22
C MET A 323 -17.01 33.13 -11.85
N PRO A 324 -17.36 33.35 -13.13
CA PRO A 324 -17.70 34.68 -13.59
C PRO A 324 -18.91 35.12 -12.77
N SER A 325 -18.80 36.28 -12.13
CA SER A 325 -19.75 36.89 -11.21
C SER A 325 -21.21 36.75 -11.65
N ALA A 326 -21.96 35.84 -11.01
CA ALA A 326 -23.41 35.87 -10.77
C ALA A 326 -23.80 34.49 -10.21
N ASP A 327 -24.15 34.44 -8.92
CA ASP A 327 -25.33 33.71 -8.41
C ASP A 327 -25.21 33.47 -6.89
N ASP A 328 -26.04 34.24 -6.19
CA ASP A 328 -26.65 34.10 -4.86
C ASP A 328 -25.83 33.50 -3.67
N PRO A 329 -25.42 34.35 -2.70
CA PRO A 329 -24.88 33.91 -1.41
C PRO A 329 -25.82 32.99 -0.59
N ASN A 330 -27.12 32.96 -0.93
CA ASN A 330 -28.14 32.26 -0.13
C ASN A 330 -28.41 30.79 -0.51
N GLN A 331 -27.70 30.20 -1.49
CA GLN A 331 -27.75 28.74 -1.73
C GLN A 331 -26.80 27.92 -0.83
N ILE A 332 -26.31 28.52 0.25
CA ILE A 332 -25.82 27.79 1.43
C ILE A 332 -27.01 27.59 2.38
N SER A 333 -28.08 26.98 1.90
CA SER A 333 -29.24 26.68 2.74
C SER A 333 -29.02 25.35 3.47
N THR A 334 -28.94 25.46 4.80
CA THR A 334 -29.03 24.38 5.80
C THR A 334 -27.90 23.35 5.80
N ILE A 335 -26.71 23.80 6.22
CA ILE A 335 -25.76 22.91 6.91
C ILE A 335 -26.39 22.60 8.27
N SER A 336 -26.95 21.40 8.42
CA SER A 336 -27.23 20.86 9.75
C SER A 336 -25.91 20.85 10.52
N SER A 337 -25.88 21.65 11.57
CA SER A 337 -24.85 21.76 12.58
C SER A 337 -24.79 20.48 13.43
N THR A 338 -24.46 19.35 12.82
CA THR A 338 -23.79 18.28 13.55
C THR A 338 -22.30 18.55 13.45
N SER A 339 -21.74 19.16 14.50
CA SER A 339 -20.31 19.31 14.75
C SER A 339 -19.61 17.94 14.81
N ASN A 340 -19.47 17.27 13.68
CA ASN A 340 -18.60 16.12 13.54
C ASN A 340 -17.26 16.64 13.05
N THR A 341 -16.34 16.89 13.97
CA THR A 341 -14.93 17.15 13.68
C THR A 341 -14.42 16.08 12.70
N ILE A 342 -13.98 16.50 11.51
CA ILE A 342 -13.39 15.57 10.53
C ILE A 342 -12.07 15.07 11.11
N LEU A 343 -11.98 13.77 11.34
CA LEU A 343 -10.78 13.11 11.82
C LEU A 343 -9.94 12.64 10.63
N PHE A 344 -8.63 12.80 10.73
CA PHE A 344 -7.68 12.45 9.67
C PHE A 344 -6.77 11.29 10.07
N ASP A 345 -6.40 10.47 9.09
CA ASP A 345 -5.39 9.41 9.23
C ASP A 345 -3.95 9.98 9.13
N VAL A 346 -2.95 9.08 9.22
CA VAL A 346 -1.53 9.43 9.12
C VAL A 346 -1.13 9.99 7.75
N ASN A 347 -1.98 9.82 6.73
CA ASN A 347 -1.80 10.34 5.37
C ASN A 347 -2.57 11.66 5.16
N GLN A 348 -3.11 12.25 6.23
CA GLN A 348 -3.96 13.44 6.20
C GLN A 348 -5.18 13.24 5.31
N GLN A 349 -5.80 12.05 5.34
CA GLN A 349 -7.07 11.74 4.69
C GLN A 349 -8.17 11.54 5.74
N PRO A 350 -9.40 11.98 5.47
CA PRO A 350 -10.50 11.74 6.39
C PRO A 350 -10.68 10.25 6.69
N LEU A 351 -11.06 9.92 7.93
CA LEU A 351 -11.42 8.57 8.31
C LEU A 351 -12.77 8.20 7.72
N ASP A 352 -12.84 7.00 7.13
CA ASP A 352 -14.09 6.43 6.62
C ASP A 352 -14.60 5.36 7.59
N PHE A 353 -15.62 5.73 8.38
CA PHE A 353 -16.24 4.88 9.39
C PHE A 353 -17.32 3.93 8.83
N ARG A 354 -17.56 3.89 7.52
CA ARG A 354 -18.51 2.95 6.93
C ARG A 354 -18.11 1.52 7.25
N LYS A 355 -19.08 0.71 7.70
CA LYS A 355 -18.87 -0.72 8.08
C LYS A 355 -18.60 -1.64 6.88
N THR A 356 -18.89 -1.16 5.67
CA THR A 356 -18.68 -1.88 4.41
C THR A 356 -18.25 -0.92 3.30
N ASN A 357 -17.53 -1.44 2.32
CA ASN A 357 -17.13 -0.76 1.10
C ASN A 357 -17.01 -1.81 -0.03
N SER A 358 -16.89 -1.34 -1.27
CA SER A 358 -16.84 -2.17 -2.48
C SER A 358 -15.66 -3.16 -2.55
N TRP A 359 -14.61 -2.95 -1.75
CA TRP A 359 -13.53 -3.93 -1.58
C TRP A 359 -14.04 -5.29 -1.09
N MET A 360 -15.11 -5.27 -0.28
CA MET A 360 -15.71 -6.44 0.34
C MET A 360 -16.98 -6.94 -0.38
N LEU A 361 -17.41 -6.27 -1.45
CA LEU A 361 -18.68 -6.56 -2.14
C LEU A 361 -18.53 -7.58 -3.27
N ARG A 362 -19.58 -8.37 -3.52
CA ARG A 362 -19.68 -9.27 -4.69
C ARG A 362 -20.16 -8.49 -5.91
N LEU A 363 -20.13 -9.12 -7.08
CA LEU A 363 -20.53 -8.51 -8.35
C LEU A 363 -21.90 -7.82 -8.30
N ALA A 364 -22.92 -8.51 -7.82
CA ALA A 364 -24.29 -7.99 -7.77
C ALA A 364 -24.48 -6.82 -6.79
N ASP A 365 -23.54 -6.61 -5.87
CA ASP A 365 -23.65 -5.61 -4.81
C ASP A 365 -22.94 -4.29 -5.16
N ILE A 366 -22.18 -4.24 -6.26
CA ILE A 366 -21.43 -3.03 -6.64
C ILE A 366 -22.33 -2.13 -7.47
N SER A 367 -22.40 -0.85 -7.09
CA SER A 367 -23.18 0.14 -7.83
C SER A 367 -22.66 0.35 -9.25
N THR A 368 -23.56 0.56 -10.20
CA THR A 368 -23.20 0.89 -11.59
C THR A 368 -22.30 2.13 -11.67
N THR A 369 -22.57 3.14 -10.83
CA THR A 369 -21.76 4.37 -10.77
C THR A 369 -20.32 4.07 -10.38
N GLU A 370 -20.10 3.23 -9.37
CA GLU A 370 -18.75 2.86 -8.96
C GLU A 370 -18.03 1.99 -10.01
N ILE A 371 -18.75 1.06 -10.67
CA ILE A 371 -18.19 0.30 -11.79
C ILE A 371 -17.72 1.25 -12.90
N SER A 372 -18.57 2.21 -13.27
CA SER A 372 -18.26 3.22 -14.29
C SER A 372 -17.04 4.06 -13.90
N ASP A 373 -17.01 4.61 -12.69
CA ASP A 373 -15.88 5.41 -12.20
C ASP A 373 -14.58 4.60 -12.21
N VAL A 374 -14.61 3.36 -11.70
CA VAL A 374 -13.42 2.50 -11.62
C VAL A 374 -12.90 2.14 -13.01
N LEU A 375 -13.75 1.75 -13.95
CA LEU A 375 -13.31 1.47 -15.33
C LEU A 375 -12.82 2.72 -16.04
N THR A 376 -13.47 3.86 -15.81
CA THR A 376 -13.10 5.12 -16.45
C THR A 376 -11.73 5.59 -15.96
N ILE A 377 -11.52 5.65 -14.65
CA ILE A 377 -10.27 6.13 -14.04
C ILE A 377 -9.13 5.15 -14.28
N ASN A 378 -9.36 3.85 -14.04
CA ASN A 378 -8.27 2.87 -14.00
C ASN A 378 -7.94 2.27 -15.37
N THR A 379 -8.82 2.42 -16.36
CA THR A 379 -8.66 1.82 -17.69
C THR A 379 -8.80 2.86 -18.79
N LEU A 380 -9.95 3.52 -18.92
CA LEU A 380 -10.20 4.43 -20.04
C LEU A 380 -9.23 5.63 -20.06
N ALA A 381 -8.98 6.27 -18.92
CA ALA A 381 -8.03 7.38 -18.84
C ALA A 381 -6.60 6.97 -19.23
N PRO A 382 -6.02 5.87 -18.71
CA PRO A 382 -4.75 5.32 -19.22
C PRO A 382 -4.77 5.00 -20.72
N PHE A 383 -5.86 4.45 -21.26
CA PHE A 383 -6.00 4.18 -22.69
C PHE A 383 -5.91 5.48 -23.52
N ILE A 384 -6.65 6.51 -23.12
CA ILE A 384 -6.62 7.83 -23.77
C ILE A 384 -5.20 8.42 -23.72
N LEU A 385 -4.59 8.46 -22.53
CA LEU A 385 -3.26 9.05 -22.35
C LEU A 385 -2.20 8.30 -23.14
N ASN A 386 -2.17 6.96 -23.07
CA ASN A 386 -1.21 6.14 -23.80
C ASN A 386 -1.37 6.33 -25.31
N SER A 387 -2.61 6.36 -25.80
CA SER A 387 -2.90 6.53 -27.22
C SER A 387 -2.52 7.92 -27.72
N LYS A 388 -3.01 8.98 -27.08
CA LYS A 388 -2.86 10.36 -27.56
C LYS A 388 -1.44 10.88 -27.38
N LEU A 389 -0.77 10.54 -26.27
CA LEU A 389 0.56 11.08 -25.96
C LEU A 389 1.71 10.34 -26.68
N LYS A 390 1.43 9.27 -27.44
CA LYS A 390 2.46 8.59 -28.25
C LYS A 390 3.20 9.57 -29.16
N VAL A 391 2.48 10.51 -29.78
CA VAL A 391 3.06 11.55 -30.66
C VAL A 391 4.12 12.39 -29.94
N LEU A 392 3.94 12.68 -28.65
CA LEU A 392 4.85 13.49 -27.85
C LEU A 392 6.08 12.70 -27.36
N MET A 393 5.95 11.37 -27.26
CA MET A 393 7.03 10.45 -26.89
C MET A 393 7.83 9.95 -28.11
N ALA A 394 7.23 9.99 -29.30
CA ALA A 394 7.80 9.53 -30.56
C ALA A 394 8.00 10.69 -31.55
N ASP A 395 6.98 11.03 -32.34
CA ASP A 395 7.10 11.87 -33.53
C ASP A 395 7.63 13.29 -33.26
N LYS A 396 7.18 13.91 -32.16
CA LYS A 396 7.65 15.24 -31.73
C LYS A 396 8.90 15.18 -30.86
N HIS A 397 9.31 13.99 -30.41
CA HIS A 397 10.36 13.87 -29.40
C HIS A 397 11.74 14.25 -30.00
N PRO A 398 12.47 15.22 -29.44
CA PRO A 398 13.73 15.71 -30.01
C PRO A 398 14.89 14.69 -29.93
N GLU A 399 14.73 13.67 -29.09
CA GLU A 399 15.68 12.55 -28.95
C GLU A 399 14.99 11.23 -29.33
N PRO A 400 14.94 10.82 -30.62
CA PRO A 400 14.24 9.60 -31.04
C PRO A 400 14.80 8.32 -30.40
N GLU A 401 16.11 8.27 -30.18
CA GLU A 401 16.82 7.11 -29.62
C GLU A 401 16.78 7.01 -28.09
N SER A 402 16.31 8.05 -27.39
CA SER A 402 16.25 8.01 -25.93
C SER A 402 15.25 6.93 -25.46
N LYS A 403 15.55 6.31 -24.32
CA LYS A 403 14.71 5.27 -23.73
C LYS A 403 13.56 5.93 -22.97
N LYS A 404 12.34 5.78 -23.49
CA LYS A 404 11.10 6.33 -22.92
C LYS A 404 10.28 5.23 -22.26
N PHE A 405 9.45 5.58 -21.29
CA PHE A 405 8.72 4.58 -20.51
C PHE A 405 7.24 4.92 -20.34
N ILE A 406 6.38 3.93 -20.53
CA ILE A 406 5.00 3.97 -20.07
C ILE A 406 4.86 2.96 -18.93
N ILE A 407 4.65 3.45 -17.71
CA ILE A 407 4.44 2.63 -16.54
C ILE A 407 2.96 2.62 -16.17
N ASN A 408 2.32 1.48 -16.38
CA ASN A 408 0.95 1.23 -15.97
C ASN A 408 0.95 0.63 -14.56
N VAL A 409 0.58 1.43 -13.54
CA VAL A 409 0.58 0.96 -12.15
C VAL A 409 -0.61 0.02 -11.93
N SER A 410 -0.29 -1.26 -11.86
CA SER A 410 -1.25 -2.36 -11.74
C SER A 410 -1.09 -3.09 -10.41
N ALA A 411 -1.72 -4.26 -10.28
CA ALA A 411 -1.61 -5.08 -9.08
C ALA A 411 -1.96 -6.55 -9.39
N MET A 412 -1.59 -7.45 -8.47
CA MET A 412 -1.95 -8.88 -8.54
C MET A 412 -3.46 -9.15 -8.62
N GLU A 413 -4.30 -8.18 -8.29
CA GLU A 413 -5.76 -8.17 -8.47
C GLU A 413 -6.15 -8.32 -9.95
N GLY A 414 -5.36 -7.75 -10.86
CA GLY A 414 -5.55 -7.85 -12.30
C GLY A 414 -5.00 -9.14 -12.92
N SER A 415 -4.31 -9.98 -12.14
CA SER A 415 -3.67 -11.17 -12.67
C SER A 415 -4.64 -12.33 -12.90
N PHE A 416 -4.52 -12.96 -14.08
CA PHE A 416 -5.26 -14.17 -14.45
C PHE A 416 -4.63 -15.43 -13.88
N SER A 417 -3.31 -15.42 -13.67
CA SER A 417 -2.53 -16.58 -13.23
C SER A 417 -2.59 -16.83 -11.72
N ARG A 418 -3.31 -15.97 -10.98
CA ARG A 418 -3.46 -16.07 -9.52
C ARG A 418 -4.42 -17.22 -9.13
N LYS A 419 -3.85 -18.31 -8.60
CA LYS A 419 -4.60 -19.50 -8.13
C LYS A 419 -5.73 -19.18 -7.13
N ASN A 420 -5.44 -18.33 -6.14
CA ASN A 420 -6.38 -17.98 -5.08
C ASN A 420 -6.94 -16.58 -5.30
N LYS A 421 -8.09 -16.50 -5.96
CA LYS A 421 -8.86 -15.26 -6.17
C LYS A 421 -10.13 -15.28 -5.32
N THR A 422 -10.50 -14.14 -4.76
CA THR A 422 -11.75 -14.00 -4.00
C THR A 422 -12.89 -13.58 -4.91
N ASP A 423 -14.13 -13.83 -4.48
CA ASP A 423 -15.37 -13.42 -5.16
C ASP A 423 -15.73 -11.93 -4.97
N ARG A 424 -14.78 -11.11 -4.51
CA ARG A 424 -14.97 -9.71 -4.10
C ARG A 424 -14.25 -8.73 -5.02
N HIS A 425 -14.69 -7.46 -4.98
CA HIS A 425 -14.16 -6.33 -5.75
C HIS A 425 -13.92 -6.63 -7.26
N PRO A 426 -14.85 -7.32 -7.97
CA PRO A 426 -14.63 -7.71 -9.36
C PRO A 426 -14.36 -6.53 -10.31
N HIS A 427 -14.99 -5.37 -10.09
CA HIS A 427 -14.73 -4.15 -10.86
C HIS A 427 -13.26 -3.71 -10.86
N THR A 428 -12.61 -3.65 -9.69
CA THR A 428 -11.17 -3.33 -9.57
C THR A 428 -10.31 -4.40 -10.20
N ASN A 429 -10.64 -5.69 -10.00
CA ASN A 429 -9.94 -6.80 -10.64
C ASN A 429 -9.99 -6.69 -12.18
N ALA A 430 -11.19 -6.45 -12.73
CA ALA A 430 -11.40 -6.31 -14.17
C ALA A 430 -10.65 -5.11 -14.75
N ALA A 431 -10.69 -3.96 -14.07
CA ALA A 431 -9.99 -2.76 -14.52
C ALA A 431 -8.46 -2.95 -14.56
N LYS A 432 -7.88 -3.63 -13.55
CA LYS A 432 -6.45 -3.96 -13.53
C LYS A 432 -6.07 -5.01 -14.58
N ALA A 433 -6.94 -5.99 -14.82
CA ALA A 433 -6.75 -6.96 -15.90
C ALA A 433 -6.79 -6.30 -17.29
N ALA A 434 -7.69 -5.34 -17.50
CA ALA A 434 -7.75 -4.56 -18.75
C ALA A 434 -6.49 -3.70 -18.96
N LEU A 435 -5.96 -3.10 -17.89
CA LEU A 435 -4.71 -2.33 -17.91
C LEU A 435 -3.49 -3.23 -18.25
N ASN A 436 -3.44 -4.43 -17.66
CA ASN A 436 -2.45 -5.45 -17.98
C ASN A 436 -2.56 -5.88 -19.46
N MET A 437 -3.78 -6.12 -19.95
CA MET A 437 -4.02 -6.52 -21.33
C MET A 437 -3.62 -5.42 -22.33
N MET A 438 -3.91 -4.16 -22.04
CA MET A 438 -3.42 -3.02 -22.84
C MET A 438 -1.89 -3.05 -22.93
N THR A 439 -1.21 -3.27 -21.81
CA THR A 439 0.26 -3.34 -21.80
C THR A 439 0.77 -4.49 -22.64
N ARG A 440 0.19 -5.70 -22.48
CA ARG A 440 0.57 -6.88 -23.25
C ARG A 440 0.37 -6.68 -24.75
N THR A 441 -0.70 -6.01 -25.14
CA THR A 441 -1.11 -5.86 -26.53
C THR A 441 -0.33 -4.76 -27.23
N SER A 442 -0.22 -3.59 -26.61
CA SER A 442 0.32 -2.39 -27.27
C SER A 442 1.84 -2.27 -27.17
N ALA A 443 2.51 -2.94 -26.23
CA ALA A 443 3.93 -2.72 -25.99
C ALA A 443 4.83 -2.98 -27.21
N SER A 444 4.51 -3.95 -28.07
CA SER A 444 5.32 -4.24 -29.27
C SER A 444 5.27 -3.12 -30.30
N ASP A 445 4.12 -2.46 -30.46
CA ASP A 445 3.98 -1.27 -31.32
C ASP A 445 4.73 -0.06 -30.73
N TYR A 446 4.70 0.11 -29.41
CA TYR A 446 5.39 1.24 -28.77
C TYR A 446 6.91 1.07 -28.76
N LEU A 447 7.39 -0.17 -28.71
CA LEU A 447 8.81 -0.49 -28.75
C LEU A 447 9.49 0.02 -30.03
N THR A 448 8.79 0.08 -31.17
CA THR A 448 9.35 0.58 -32.44
C THR A 448 9.78 2.05 -32.37
N SER A 449 9.32 2.78 -31.35
CA SER A 449 9.67 4.18 -31.08
C SER A 449 10.52 4.35 -29.82
N ASN A 450 11.20 3.28 -29.35
CA ASN A 450 11.95 3.25 -28.09
C ASN A 450 11.10 3.54 -26.83
N ILE A 451 9.80 3.20 -26.86
CA ILE A 451 8.89 3.37 -25.72
C ILE A 451 8.61 2.02 -25.07
N TYR A 452 9.12 1.85 -23.85
CA TYR A 452 9.02 0.62 -23.08
C TYR A 452 7.77 0.68 -22.19
N MET A 453 6.72 -0.04 -22.59
CA MET A 453 5.47 -0.11 -21.85
C MET A 453 5.44 -1.33 -20.93
N VAL A 454 5.27 -1.13 -19.62
CA VAL A 454 5.22 -2.20 -18.60
C VAL A 454 4.09 -1.99 -17.60
N SER A 455 3.52 -3.09 -17.10
CA SER A 455 2.63 -3.07 -15.95
C SER A 455 3.42 -3.40 -14.68
N VAL A 456 3.21 -2.66 -13.59
CA VAL A 456 3.98 -2.85 -12.35
C VAL A 456 3.07 -3.03 -11.15
N ASP A 457 3.25 -4.13 -10.41
CA ASP A 457 2.68 -4.36 -9.08
C ASP A 457 3.44 -3.56 -8.02
N THR A 458 2.71 -2.81 -7.21
CA THR A 458 3.27 -1.96 -6.16
C THR A 458 3.60 -2.71 -4.87
N GLY A 459 3.23 -3.99 -4.78
CA GLY A 459 3.24 -4.74 -3.54
C GLY A 459 2.12 -4.32 -2.59
N TRP A 460 2.03 -5.01 -1.46
CA TRP A 460 0.95 -4.80 -0.50
C TRP A 460 1.29 -3.68 0.48
N ILE A 461 0.76 -2.50 0.22
CA ILE A 461 1.01 -1.30 1.05
C ILE A 461 -0.20 -0.81 1.85
N ASN A 462 -1.43 -1.10 1.40
CA ASN A 462 -2.68 -0.62 2.01
C ASN A 462 -3.66 -1.77 2.31
N ASP A 463 -4.45 -1.67 3.38
CA ASP A 463 -5.58 -2.57 3.65
C ASP A 463 -6.89 -1.82 3.36
N GLU A 464 -7.52 -2.13 2.22
CA GLU A 464 -8.74 -1.46 1.76
C GLU A 464 -10.01 -1.93 2.47
N LYS A 465 -9.90 -2.85 3.43
CA LYS A 465 -11.04 -3.25 4.27
C LYS A 465 -11.59 -2.03 5.03
N PRO A 466 -12.89 -2.07 5.39
CA PRO A 466 -13.46 -1.13 6.36
C PRO A 466 -12.58 -1.00 7.61
N LEU A 467 -12.45 0.23 8.13
CA LEU A 467 -11.53 0.60 9.20
C LEU A 467 -11.59 -0.36 10.41
N GLU A 468 -12.80 -0.68 10.87
CA GLU A 468 -13.01 -1.60 12.00
C GLU A 468 -12.48 -3.02 11.71
N LYS A 469 -12.64 -3.52 10.47
CA LYS A 469 -12.15 -4.85 10.07
C LYS A 469 -10.63 -4.87 9.93
N ALA A 470 -10.05 -3.82 9.36
CA ALA A 470 -8.60 -3.65 9.29
C ALA A 470 -7.99 -3.60 10.70
N PHE A 471 -8.62 -2.87 11.62
CA PHE A 471 -8.18 -2.74 13.01
C PHE A 471 -8.26 -4.06 13.77
N LYS A 472 -9.35 -4.81 13.62
CA LYS A 472 -9.47 -6.17 14.18
C LYS A 472 -8.35 -7.08 13.66
N SER A 473 -8.03 -7.00 12.36
CA SER A 473 -6.91 -7.76 11.77
C SER A 473 -5.58 -7.40 12.42
N MET A 474 -5.31 -6.11 12.65
CA MET A 474 -4.13 -5.65 13.35
C MET A 474 -4.06 -6.22 14.79
N VAL A 475 -5.12 -6.04 15.58
CA VAL A 475 -5.13 -6.42 17.00
C VAL A 475 -5.04 -7.94 17.19
N TYR A 476 -5.87 -8.70 16.48
CA TYR A 476 -5.96 -10.15 16.68
C TYR A 476 -4.90 -10.93 15.91
N HIS A 477 -4.52 -10.48 14.71
CA HIS A 477 -3.58 -11.19 13.84
C HIS A 477 -2.19 -10.56 13.77
N ASP A 478 -1.92 -9.49 14.55
CA ASP A 478 -0.64 -8.78 14.54
C ASP A 478 -0.27 -8.27 13.12
N PHE A 479 -1.29 -7.99 12.31
CA PHE A 479 -1.12 -7.67 10.90
C PHE A 479 -0.80 -6.19 10.68
N GLN A 480 0.21 -5.95 9.84
CA GLN A 480 0.46 -4.69 9.15
C GLN A 480 0.89 -5.01 7.72
N THR A 481 0.70 -4.07 6.81
CA THR A 481 1.13 -4.23 5.42
C THR A 481 2.65 -4.33 5.35
N PRO A 482 3.21 -5.26 4.56
CA PRO A 482 4.63 -5.58 4.55
C PRO A 482 5.54 -4.46 4.01
N LEU A 483 4.96 -3.51 3.27
CA LEU A 483 5.65 -2.46 2.52
C LEU A 483 4.93 -1.12 2.76
N ASP A 484 5.58 0.00 2.44
CA ASP A 484 4.97 1.33 2.42
C ASP A 484 4.98 2.00 1.03
N GLU A 485 4.50 3.23 0.95
CA GLU A 485 4.37 3.97 -0.31
C GLU A 485 5.72 4.32 -0.97
N GLU A 486 6.81 4.42 -0.22
CA GLU A 486 8.15 4.61 -0.79
C GLU A 486 8.64 3.33 -1.46
N ASP A 487 8.33 2.16 -0.86
CA ASP A 487 8.63 0.85 -1.47
C ASP A 487 7.80 0.62 -2.74
N ALA A 488 6.56 1.09 -2.77
CA ALA A 488 5.72 1.06 -3.97
C ALA A 488 6.25 1.97 -5.06
N ALA A 489 6.62 3.21 -4.73
CA ALA A 489 7.19 4.15 -5.69
C ALA A 489 8.52 3.64 -6.27
N ALA A 490 9.36 2.99 -5.44
CA ALA A 490 10.60 2.36 -5.89
C ALA A 490 10.34 1.26 -6.93
N ARG A 491 9.33 0.41 -6.74
CA ARG A 491 8.93 -0.61 -7.74
C ARG A 491 8.48 0.02 -9.05
N VAL A 492 7.64 1.05 -8.98
CA VAL A 492 7.11 1.75 -10.16
C VAL A 492 8.22 2.41 -10.97
N LEU A 493 9.21 2.99 -10.29
CA LEU A 493 10.32 3.71 -10.94
C LEU A 493 11.52 2.84 -11.29
N ASP A 494 11.59 1.60 -10.79
CA ASP A 494 12.72 0.70 -11.03
C ASP A 494 13.06 0.50 -12.52
N PRO A 495 12.10 0.27 -13.45
CA PRO A 495 12.43 0.14 -14.87
C PRO A 495 13.15 1.37 -15.43
N ILE A 496 12.78 2.56 -14.96
CA ILE A 496 13.38 3.83 -15.37
C ILE A 496 14.76 3.98 -14.72
N PHE A 497 14.83 3.96 -13.38
CA PHE A 497 16.07 4.19 -12.65
C PHE A 497 17.14 3.15 -12.95
N HIS A 498 16.76 1.87 -13.06
CA HIS A 498 17.70 0.82 -13.40
C HIS A 498 18.30 1.04 -14.79
N THR A 499 17.47 1.35 -15.78
CA THR A 499 17.93 1.63 -17.15
C THR A 499 18.86 2.83 -17.20
N TYR A 500 18.48 3.97 -16.59
CA TYR A 500 19.29 5.18 -16.64
C TYR A 500 20.59 5.08 -15.85
N ASN A 501 20.65 4.28 -14.79
CA ASN A 501 21.91 3.97 -14.11
C ASN A 501 22.83 3.13 -15.01
N GLN A 502 22.31 2.08 -15.65
CA GLN A 502 23.10 1.27 -16.58
C GLN A 502 23.61 2.08 -17.78
N LEU A 503 22.79 3.00 -18.32
CA LEU A 503 23.21 3.93 -19.38
C LEU A 503 24.34 4.85 -18.91
N ALA A 504 24.26 5.36 -17.68
CA ALA A 504 25.30 6.22 -17.09
C ALA A 504 26.62 5.45 -16.85
N GLU A 505 26.55 4.14 -16.62
CA GLU A 505 27.71 3.24 -16.53
C GLU A 505 28.29 2.87 -17.90
N GLY A 506 27.68 3.32 -19.01
CA GLY A 506 28.12 3.02 -20.38
C GLY A 506 27.65 1.66 -20.92
N THR A 507 26.67 1.02 -20.26
CA THR A 507 26.10 -0.25 -20.73
C THR A 507 25.22 0.00 -21.95
N THR A 508 25.53 -0.66 -23.08
CA THR A 508 24.80 -0.50 -24.34
C THR A 508 23.73 -1.58 -24.56
N ASN A 509 23.91 -2.78 -24.01
CA ASN A 509 23.00 -3.91 -24.17
C ASN A 509 22.19 -4.17 -22.88
N ILE A 510 21.28 -3.25 -22.58
CA ILE A 510 20.44 -3.30 -21.38
C ILE A 510 19.20 -4.17 -21.67
N ASP A 511 18.93 -5.17 -20.83
CA ASP A 511 17.65 -5.90 -20.84
C ASP A 511 16.53 -5.04 -20.24
N ILE A 512 15.94 -4.17 -21.06
CA ILE A 512 14.86 -3.28 -20.63
C ILE A 512 13.52 -4.05 -20.74
N PRO A 513 12.73 -4.16 -19.66
CA PRO A 513 11.43 -4.83 -19.70
C PRO A 513 10.42 -4.04 -20.55
N TYR A 514 9.67 -4.75 -21.38
CA TYR A 514 8.49 -4.24 -22.10
C TYR A 514 7.48 -5.38 -22.27
N GLY A 515 6.20 -5.03 -22.43
CA GLY A 515 5.14 -6.02 -22.72
C GLY A 515 5.03 -7.11 -21.66
N CYS A 516 5.32 -6.76 -20.41
CA CYS A 516 5.33 -7.69 -19.29
C CYS A 516 4.69 -7.09 -18.03
N PHE A 517 4.37 -7.96 -17.08
CA PHE A 517 3.94 -7.59 -15.74
C PHE A 517 5.09 -7.80 -14.75
N LEU A 518 5.45 -6.74 -14.03
CA LEU A 518 6.54 -6.75 -13.05
C LEU A 518 5.97 -6.86 -11.64
N LYS A 519 6.46 -7.83 -10.88
CA LYS A 519 6.19 -8.01 -9.47
C LYS A 519 7.49 -8.25 -8.72
N ASP A 520 7.67 -7.52 -7.62
CA ASP A 520 8.89 -7.60 -6.81
C ASP A 520 10.18 -7.44 -7.67
N TYR A 521 10.15 -6.47 -8.60
CA TYR A 521 11.25 -6.13 -9.51
C TYR A 521 11.59 -7.21 -10.56
N GLN A 522 10.70 -8.19 -10.77
CA GLN A 522 10.90 -9.28 -11.73
C GLN A 522 9.70 -9.47 -12.63
N ARG A 523 9.92 -9.96 -13.86
CA ARG A 523 8.85 -10.39 -14.76
C ARG A 523 8.08 -11.55 -14.12
N CYS A 524 6.76 -11.50 -14.20
CA CYS A 524 5.87 -12.55 -13.68
C CYS A 524 4.71 -12.81 -14.64
N ASP A 525 4.00 -13.91 -14.41
CA ASP A 525 2.86 -14.31 -15.22
C ASP A 525 1.72 -13.29 -15.11
N TRP A 526 1.00 -13.14 -16.23
CA TRP A 526 -0.09 -12.17 -16.38
C TRP A 526 -1.23 -12.35 -15.40
#